data_AF-A0A2Z6RH12-F1
#
_entry.id   AF-A0A2Z6RH12-F1
#
_cell.length_a   1.000
_cell.length_b   1.000
_cell.length_c   1.000
_cell.angle_alpha   90.00
_cell.angle_beta   90.00
_cell.angle_gamma   90.00
#
_symmetry.space_group_name_H-M   'P 1'
#
loop_
_entity.id
_entity.type
_entity.pdbx_description
1 polymer ?
#
loop_
_entity_poly.entity_id
_entity_poly.type
_entity_poly.pdbx_seq_one_letter_code
_entity_poly.pdbx_strand_id
1 'polypeptide(L)'
;MNQTRPYQELQFLGHVVGKEGIKPDSEKIDKIVNYPIPANICDLRGVLGLFSYYRCFIKNFFQLADPMYKLLKKDVVYKWTETQQRAFEILKTKLTQASIVQYPDFEKPFLLYTDASLIGIGVVLAQKDSKDEYVVAYASRILAPAEKNYVITELECLAIIWAVKYFRHYLFGIHFTIITDHSALKWLLNSLSETANRQLEK
;
A
#
# COMPACT_ATOMS: atom_id res chain seq x y z
N MET A 1 16.82 42.10 -1.41
CA MET A 1 17.50 40.85 -1.82
C MET A 1 17.16 39.78 -0.79
N ASN A 2 16.09 39.01 -1.02
CA ASN A 2 15.72 37.92 -0.13
C ASN A 2 16.59 36.71 -0.45
N GLN A 3 17.49 36.37 0.48
CA GLN A 3 18.25 35.13 0.45
C GLN A 3 17.28 33.96 0.66
N THR A 4 16.81 33.34 -0.44
CA THR A 4 16.15 32.04 -0.39
C THR A 4 17.20 31.02 0.03
N ARG A 5 17.24 30.68 1.32
CA ARG A 5 17.97 29.49 1.78
C ARG A 5 17.34 28.28 1.06
N PRO A 6 18.11 27.46 0.32
CA PRO A 6 17.57 26.22 -0.23
C PRO A 6 17.37 25.28 0.96
N TYR A 7 16.13 25.12 1.42
CA TYR A 7 15.82 24.10 2.41
C TYR A 7 16.08 22.73 1.76
N GLN A 8 17.11 22.02 2.22
CA GLN A 8 17.44 20.68 1.74
C GLN A 8 16.35 19.66 2.11
N GLU A 9 15.64 19.91 3.22
CA GLU A 9 14.52 19.12 3.72
C GLU A 9 13.49 20.05 4.39
N LEU A 10 12.20 19.79 4.21
CA LEU A 10 11.07 20.54 4.77
C LEU A 10 10.14 19.59 5.54
N GLN A 11 9.82 19.92 6.80
CA GLN A 11 8.78 19.22 7.53
C GLN A 11 7.40 19.72 7.08
N PHE A 12 6.58 18.84 6.51
CA PHE A 12 5.25 19.17 6.05
C PHE A 12 4.25 18.04 6.39
N LEU A 13 3.18 18.40 7.09
CA LEU A 13 2.09 17.50 7.52
C LEU A 13 2.52 16.26 8.33
N GLY A 14 3.75 16.19 8.85
CA GLY A 14 4.27 14.98 9.53
C GLY A 14 5.06 14.05 8.65
N HIS A 15 5.50 14.55 7.50
CA HIS A 15 6.51 13.97 6.64
C HIS A 15 7.68 14.94 6.51
N VAL A 16 8.87 14.39 6.23
CA VAL A 16 10.05 15.14 5.81
C VAL A 16 10.12 15.05 4.29
N VAL A 17 9.94 16.20 3.65
CA VAL A 17 9.94 16.41 2.20
C VAL A 17 11.34 16.87 1.83
N GLY A 18 12.16 15.95 1.33
CA GLY A 18 13.54 16.22 0.92
C GLY A 18 13.71 16.14 -0.59
N LYS A 19 14.92 16.40 -1.08
CA LYS A 19 15.26 16.27 -2.52
C LYS A 19 15.08 14.84 -3.05
N GLU A 20 15.30 13.83 -2.21
CA GLU A 20 15.26 12.42 -2.58
C GLU A 20 13.87 11.78 -2.47
N GLY A 21 12.89 12.48 -1.90
CA GLY A 21 11.54 11.96 -1.72
C GLY A 21 10.91 12.38 -0.40
N ILE A 22 9.85 11.67 -0.05
CA ILE A 22 9.05 11.85 1.14
C ILE A 22 9.43 10.75 2.12
N LYS A 23 9.84 11.16 3.33
CA LYS A 23 10.09 10.26 4.46
C LYS A 23 9.05 10.52 5.54
N PRO A 24 8.66 9.52 6.33
CA PRO A 24 7.94 9.79 7.55
C PRO A 24 8.85 10.58 8.52
N ASP A 25 8.26 11.54 9.23
CA ASP A 25 8.98 12.36 10.21
C ASP A 25 9.46 11.50 11.38
N SER A 26 10.77 11.44 11.62
CA SER A 26 11.38 10.61 12.65
C SER A 26 10.84 10.94 14.04
N GLU A 27 10.55 12.22 14.35
CA GLU A 27 9.99 12.60 15.65
C GLU A 27 8.57 12.05 15.85
N LYS A 28 7.80 11.90 14.76
CA LYS A 28 6.46 11.29 14.81
C LYS A 28 6.54 9.78 14.82
N ILE A 29 7.50 9.18 14.12
CA ILE A 29 7.76 7.74 14.18
C ILE A 29 8.20 7.35 15.60
N ASP A 30 9.07 8.12 16.24
CA ASP A 30 9.54 7.85 17.60
C ASP A 30 8.39 7.86 18.61
N LYS A 31 7.41 8.75 18.41
CA LYS A 31 6.16 8.75 19.20
C LYS A 31 5.29 7.52 18.94
N ILE A 32 5.32 6.94 17.74
CA ILE A 32 4.63 5.69 17.40
C ILE A 32 5.34 4.48 18.00
N VAL A 33 6.68 4.45 17.95
CA VAL A 33 7.49 3.38 18.56
C VAL A 33 7.28 3.33 20.06
N ASN A 34 7.27 4.50 20.70
CA ASN A 34 7.03 4.62 22.14
C ASN A 34 5.54 4.60 22.52
N TYR A 35 4.64 4.39 21.56
CA TYR A 35 3.21 4.37 21.84
C TYR A 35 2.87 3.17 22.74
N PRO A 36 2.11 3.37 23.84
CA PRO A 36 1.75 2.32 24.77
C PRO A 36 0.88 1.26 24.11
N ILE A 37 0.90 0.04 24.66
CA ILE A 37 0.00 -1.03 24.21
C ILE A 37 -1.44 -0.57 24.45
N PRO A 38 -2.32 -0.59 23.44
CA PRO A 38 -3.70 -0.13 23.60
C PRO A 38 -4.42 -1.00 24.63
N ALA A 39 -4.99 -0.36 25.66
CA ALA A 39 -5.68 -1.05 26.74
C ALA A 39 -7.16 -1.28 26.42
N ASN A 40 -7.73 -0.45 25.54
CA ASN A 40 -9.14 -0.49 25.18
C ASN A 40 -9.36 -0.30 23.67
N ILE A 41 -10.61 -0.50 23.23
CA ILE A 41 -11.02 -0.39 21.82
C ILE A 41 -10.82 1.04 21.27
N CYS A 42 -10.99 2.07 22.11
CA CYS A 42 -10.79 3.47 21.70
C CYS A 42 -9.31 3.73 21.37
N ASP A 43 -8.41 3.32 22.27
CA ASP A 43 -6.97 3.41 22.09
C ASP A 43 -6.54 2.63 20.83
N LEU A 44 -7.09 1.42 20.65
CA LEU A 44 -6.80 0.60 19.48
C LEU A 44 -7.20 1.29 18.16
N ARG A 45 -8.34 1.99 18.13
CA ARG A 45 -8.75 2.78 16.95
C ARG A 45 -7.80 3.94 16.69
N GLY A 46 -7.36 4.64 17.75
CA GLY A 46 -6.38 5.72 17.63
C GLY A 46 -5.04 5.22 17.06
N VAL A 47 -4.52 4.13 17.64
CA VAL A 47 -3.31 3.44 17.19
C VAL A 47 -3.40 3.02 15.72
N LEU A 48 -4.48 2.34 15.35
CA LEU A 48 -4.69 1.90 13.96
C LEU A 48 -4.84 3.06 12.99
N GLY A 49 -5.47 4.17 13.42
CA GLY A 49 -5.53 5.40 12.63
C GLY A 49 -4.15 5.97 12.34
N LEU A 50 -3.28 6.00 13.35
CA LEU A 50 -1.91 6.50 13.23
C LEU A 50 -1.04 5.60 12.33
N PHE A 51 -1.11 4.29 12.51
CA PHE A 51 -0.47 3.34 11.59
C PHE A 51 -1.01 3.44 10.16
N SER A 52 -2.33 3.63 10.02
CA SER A 52 -2.98 3.79 8.71
C SER A 52 -2.53 5.07 8.00
N TYR A 53 -2.19 6.14 8.73
CA TYR A 53 -1.63 7.36 8.15
C TYR A 53 -0.31 7.08 7.40
N TYR A 54 0.52 6.20 7.95
CA TYR A 54 1.81 5.81 7.37
C TYR A 54 1.77 4.51 6.56
N ARG A 55 0.57 3.98 6.25
CA ARG A 55 0.44 2.70 5.52
C ARG A 55 1.06 2.74 4.12
N CYS A 56 1.19 3.92 3.52
CA CYS A 56 1.81 4.11 2.20
C CYS A 56 3.32 3.86 2.18
N PHE A 57 3.95 3.61 3.34
CA PHE A 57 5.35 3.21 3.51
C PHE A 57 5.51 1.72 3.89
N ILE A 58 4.41 1.01 4.17
CA ILE A 58 4.44 -0.37 4.68
C ILE A 58 3.81 -1.32 3.65
N LYS A 59 4.64 -2.20 3.08
CA LYS A 59 4.16 -3.32 2.25
C LYS A 59 3.23 -4.24 3.07
N ASN A 60 2.09 -4.61 2.48
CA ASN A 60 1.11 -5.53 3.06
C ASN A 60 0.55 -5.09 4.43
N PHE A 61 0.45 -3.77 4.66
CA PHE A 61 -0.03 -3.17 5.91
C PHE A 61 -1.29 -3.83 6.48
N PHE A 62 -2.32 -4.02 5.65
CA PHE A 62 -3.60 -4.57 6.14
C PHE A 62 -3.50 -6.03 6.59
N GLN A 63 -2.63 -6.84 5.98
CA GLN A 63 -2.41 -8.23 6.41
C GLN A 63 -1.73 -8.25 7.79
N LEU A 64 -0.75 -7.35 8.00
CA LEU A 64 -0.06 -7.20 9.28
C LEU A 64 -0.99 -6.66 10.37
N ALA A 65 -1.88 -5.73 10.02
CA ALA A 65 -2.81 -5.10 10.95
C ALA A 65 -4.11 -5.92 11.18
N ASP A 66 -4.39 -6.94 10.37
CA ASP A 66 -5.62 -7.75 10.45
C ASP A 66 -5.90 -8.31 11.86
N PRO A 67 -4.92 -8.86 12.62
CA PRO A 67 -5.15 -9.33 13.98
C PRO A 67 -5.69 -8.26 14.93
N MET A 68 -5.32 -7.00 14.71
CA MET A 68 -5.81 -5.85 15.48
C MET A 68 -7.18 -5.39 14.98
N TYR A 69 -7.40 -5.33 13.66
CA TYR A 69 -8.73 -4.99 13.11
C TYR A 69 -9.81 -6.00 13.54
N LYS A 70 -9.46 -7.27 13.76
CA LYS A 70 -10.37 -8.28 14.30
C LYS A 70 -10.91 -7.93 15.69
N LEU A 71 -10.13 -7.26 16.54
CA LEU A 71 -10.56 -6.81 17.86
C LEU A 71 -11.56 -5.63 17.83
N LEU A 72 -11.73 -4.97 16.67
CA LEU A 72 -12.68 -3.86 16.52
C LEU A 72 -14.10 -4.31 16.14
N LYS A 73 -14.33 -5.61 15.91
CA LYS A 73 -15.63 -6.16 15.54
C LYS A 73 -16.58 -6.17 16.74
N LYS A 74 -17.87 -5.89 16.51
CA LYS A 74 -18.89 -5.72 17.56
C LYS A 74 -19.09 -6.96 18.45
N ASP A 75 -18.86 -8.15 17.91
CA ASP A 75 -19.10 -9.43 18.61
C ASP A 75 -17.82 -10.08 19.17
N VAL A 76 -16.73 -9.32 19.30
CA VAL A 76 -15.44 -9.83 19.77
C VAL A 76 -15.08 -9.18 21.11
N VAL A 77 -14.84 -10.01 22.13
CA VAL A 77 -14.32 -9.56 23.41
C VAL A 77 -12.91 -9.03 23.20
N TYR A 78 -12.65 -7.80 23.66
CA TYR A 78 -11.32 -7.22 23.59
C TYR A 78 -10.35 -8.02 24.45
N LYS A 79 -9.47 -8.78 23.81
CA LYS A 79 -8.39 -9.52 24.46
C LYS A 79 -7.11 -9.33 23.68
N TRP A 80 -6.17 -8.61 24.27
CA TRP A 80 -4.85 -8.46 23.70
C TRP A 80 -4.04 -9.73 23.95
N THR A 81 -3.66 -10.43 22.88
CA THR A 81 -2.87 -11.68 22.95
C THR A 81 -1.53 -11.51 22.26
N GLU A 82 -0.69 -12.55 22.31
CA GLU A 82 0.61 -12.58 21.65
C GLU A 82 0.51 -12.32 20.14
N THR A 83 -0.58 -12.74 19.48
CA THR A 83 -0.78 -12.49 18.05
C THR A 83 -0.90 -10.98 17.74
N GLN A 84 -1.64 -10.24 18.56
CA GLN A 84 -1.77 -8.78 18.40
C GLN A 84 -0.49 -8.06 18.81
N GLN A 85 0.19 -8.51 19.87
CA GLN A 85 1.48 -7.95 20.27
C GLN A 85 2.51 -8.10 19.15
N ARG A 86 2.60 -9.28 18.55
CA ARG A 86 3.52 -9.54 17.43
C ARG A 86 3.21 -8.66 16.22
N ALA A 87 1.93 -8.52 15.87
CA ALA A 87 1.51 -7.64 14.79
C ALA A 87 1.90 -6.17 15.06
N PHE A 88 1.69 -5.70 16.28
CA PHE A 88 2.03 -4.34 16.72
C PHE A 88 3.54 -4.07 16.63
N GLU A 89 4.38 -4.99 17.12
CA GLU A 89 5.85 -4.85 17.07
C GLU A 89 6.39 -4.91 15.64
N ILE A 90 5.84 -5.78 14.78
CA ILE A 90 6.23 -5.84 13.37
C ILE A 90 5.91 -4.52 12.67
N LEU A 91 4.74 -3.93 12.93
CA LEU A 91 4.35 -2.65 12.34
C LEU A 91 5.22 -1.50 12.83
N LYS A 92 5.57 -1.46 14.12
CA LYS A 92 6.55 -0.50 14.65
C LYS A 92 7.90 -0.62 13.94
N THR A 93 8.41 -1.84 13.82
CA THR A 93 9.70 -2.12 13.16
C THR A 93 9.66 -1.73 11.68
N LYS A 94 8.57 -2.00 10.97
CA LYS A 94 8.41 -1.61 9.56
C LYS A 94 8.32 -0.10 9.37
N LEU A 95 7.77 0.64 10.34
CA LEU A 95 7.76 2.09 10.32
C LEU A 95 9.13 2.71 10.59
N THR A 96 9.92 2.16 11.50
CA THR A 96 11.29 2.64 11.75
C THR A 96 12.22 2.34 10.60
N GLN A 97 11.99 1.22 9.90
CA GLN A 97 12.72 0.82 8.70
C GLN A 97 12.08 1.35 7.41
N ALA A 98 11.05 2.19 7.51
CA ALA A 98 10.27 2.64 6.35
C ALA A 98 11.18 3.30 5.31
N SER A 99 11.14 2.77 4.10
CA SER A 99 11.88 3.27 2.95
C SER A 99 11.39 4.65 2.55
N ILE A 100 12.29 5.45 1.97
CA ILE A 100 11.95 6.69 1.28
C ILE A 100 10.98 6.35 0.14
N VAL A 101 9.84 7.02 0.13
CA VAL A 101 8.97 7.01 -1.04
C VAL A 101 9.41 8.15 -1.94
N GLN A 102 9.79 7.86 -3.17
CA GLN A 102 10.29 8.89 -4.09
C GLN A 102 9.12 9.63 -4.76
N TYR A 103 9.39 10.84 -5.24
CA TYR A 103 8.38 11.58 -6.00
C TYR A 103 8.06 10.88 -7.31
N PRO A 104 6.79 10.86 -7.72
CA PRO A 104 6.42 10.38 -9.04
C PRO A 104 6.99 11.31 -10.12
N ASP A 105 7.55 10.70 -11.15
CA ASP A 105 7.92 11.37 -12.40
C ASP A 105 6.85 11.04 -13.46
N PHE A 106 5.92 11.97 -13.70
CA PHE A 106 4.79 11.74 -14.62
C PHE A 106 5.20 11.61 -16.10
N GLU A 107 6.46 11.89 -16.46
CA GLU A 107 6.98 11.65 -17.80
C GLU A 107 7.38 10.17 -18.01
N LYS A 108 7.47 9.40 -16.92
CA LYS A 108 7.87 7.98 -16.95
C LYS A 108 6.67 7.05 -16.74
N PRO A 109 6.69 5.85 -17.34
CA PRO A 109 5.65 4.87 -17.11
C PRO A 109 5.67 4.35 -15.67
N PHE A 110 4.49 4.06 -15.14
CA PHE A 110 4.35 3.43 -13.83
C PHE A 110 4.39 1.91 -13.92
N LEU A 111 4.92 1.28 -12.86
CA LEU A 111 4.84 -0.15 -12.61
C LEU A 111 3.85 -0.37 -11.47
N LEU A 112 2.84 -1.20 -11.70
CA LEU A 112 1.80 -1.51 -10.73
C LEU A 112 1.90 -2.99 -10.34
N TYR A 113 2.52 -3.25 -9.20
CA TYR A 113 2.58 -4.60 -8.65
C TYR A 113 1.31 -4.88 -7.87
N THR A 114 0.70 -6.02 -8.12
CA THR A 114 -0.51 -6.46 -7.42
C THR A 114 -0.31 -7.87 -6.87
N ASP A 115 -0.82 -8.10 -5.67
CA ASP A 115 -0.78 -9.38 -4.98
C ASP A 115 -2.10 -9.57 -4.22
N ALA A 116 -2.69 -10.76 -4.30
CA ALA A 116 -3.90 -11.09 -3.59
C ALA A 116 -3.72 -12.31 -2.68
N SER A 117 -4.34 -12.25 -1.51
CA SER A 117 -4.38 -13.34 -0.56
C SER A 117 -5.81 -13.58 -0.09
N LEU A 118 -6.05 -14.70 0.58
CA LEU A 118 -7.34 -15.02 1.20
C LEU A 118 -7.76 -14.03 2.32
N ILE A 119 -6.84 -13.16 2.74
CA ILE A 119 -7.08 -12.15 3.78
C ILE A 119 -7.35 -10.78 3.17
N GLY A 120 -6.59 -10.40 2.15
CA GLY A 120 -6.56 -9.05 1.61
C GLY A 120 -5.74 -8.93 0.33
N ILE A 121 -5.84 -7.76 -0.28
CA ILE A 121 -5.10 -7.39 -1.49
C ILE A 121 -4.03 -6.34 -1.17
N GLY A 122 -2.89 -6.44 -1.83
CA GLY A 122 -1.75 -5.55 -1.73
C GLY A 122 -1.36 -5.00 -3.10
N VAL A 123 -0.89 -3.75 -3.12
CA VAL A 123 -0.51 -3.03 -4.33
C VAL A 123 0.72 -2.18 -4.06
N VAL A 124 1.67 -2.19 -5.00
CA VAL A 124 2.82 -1.29 -5.02
C VAL A 124 2.79 -0.50 -6.33
N LEU A 125 2.77 0.82 -6.22
CA LEU A 125 3.03 1.73 -7.32
C LEU A 125 4.51 2.08 -7.30
N ALA A 126 5.21 1.74 -8.36
CA ALA A 126 6.64 1.94 -8.51
C ALA A 126 6.96 2.60 -9.85
N GLN A 127 8.16 3.15 -9.97
CA GLN A 127 8.73 3.60 -11.22
C GLN A 127 10.17 3.11 -11.33
N LYS A 128 10.66 3.07 -12.56
CA LYS A 128 12.00 2.58 -12.84
C LYS A 128 12.80 3.67 -13.53
N ASP A 129 13.95 3.97 -12.95
CA ASP A 129 14.98 4.77 -13.59
C ASP A 129 15.96 3.86 -14.36
N SER A 130 16.97 4.47 -14.99
CA SER A 130 17.91 3.78 -15.88
C SER A 130 18.69 2.61 -15.24
N LYS A 131 18.71 2.50 -13.91
CA LYS A 131 19.34 1.38 -13.19
C LYS A 131 18.51 0.76 -12.07
N ASP A 132 17.69 1.55 -11.38
CA ASP A 132 16.99 1.10 -10.17
C ASP A 132 15.48 1.35 -10.23
N GLU A 133 14.73 0.43 -9.64
CA GLU A 133 13.29 0.59 -9.40
C GLU A 133 13.08 1.19 -8.00
N TYR A 134 12.18 2.16 -7.90
CA TYR A 134 11.81 2.81 -6.65
C TYR A 134 10.31 2.85 -6.48
N VAL A 135 9.90 2.89 -5.20
CA VAL A 135 8.48 2.90 -4.84
C VAL A 135 7.98 4.33 -4.72
N VAL A 136 6.85 4.58 -5.37
CA VAL A 136 6.09 5.83 -5.37
C VAL A 136 4.94 5.77 -4.37
N ALA A 137 4.31 4.61 -4.17
CA ALA A 137 3.30 4.42 -3.12
C ALA A 137 3.01 2.94 -2.85
N TYR A 138 2.67 2.63 -1.60
CA TYR A 138 2.01 1.37 -1.24
C TYR A 138 0.51 1.57 -1.01
N ALA A 139 -0.30 0.58 -1.38
CA ALA A 139 -1.71 0.49 -1.01
C ALA A 139 -2.06 -0.96 -0.67
N SER A 140 -3.02 -1.16 0.23
CA SER A 140 -3.58 -2.48 0.51
C SER A 140 -5.00 -2.32 1.07
N ARG A 141 -5.78 -3.40 1.13
CA ARG A 141 -7.03 -3.48 1.88
C ARG A 141 -7.40 -4.92 2.23
N ILE A 142 -8.23 -5.10 3.25
CA ILE A 142 -8.82 -6.40 3.62
C ILE A 142 -9.97 -6.72 2.64
N LEU A 143 -10.19 -8.01 2.38
CA LEU A 143 -11.32 -8.48 1.58
C LEU A 143 -12.66 -8.22 2.29
N ALA A 144 -13.63 -7.71 1.53
CA ALA A 144 -15.01 -7.62 1.97
C ALA A 144 -15.60 -9.02 2.17
N PRO A 145 -16.65 -9.19 3.00
CA PRO A 145 -17.24 -10.50 3.28
C PRO A 145 -17.64 -11.30 2.03
N ALA A 146 -18.16 -10.62 1.01
CA ALA A 146 -18.52 -11.25 -0.27
C ALA A 146 -17.29 -11.70 -1.08
N GLU A 147 -16.23 -10.89 -1.06
CA GLU A 147 -14.98 -11.14 -1.80
C GLU A 147 -14.21 -12.33 -1.23
N LYS A 148 -14.42 -12.69 0.05
CA LYS A 148 -13.76 -13.85 0.67
C LYS A 148 -14.17 -15.19 0.04
N ASN A 149 -15.28 -15.23 -0.69
CA ASN A 149 -15.74 -16.43 -1.37
C ASN A 149 -15.14 -16.57 -2.78
N TYR A 150 -14.38 -15.58 -3.25
CA TYR A 150 -13.76 -15.60 -4.57
C TYR A 150 -12.60 -16.59 -4.62
N VAL A 151 -12.43 -17.22 -5.78
CA VAL A 151 -11.24 -18.04 -6.04
C VAL A 151 -10.02 -17.14 -6.21
N ILE A 152 -8.82 -17.71 -6.03
CA ILE A 152 -7.57 -16.93 -6.08
C ILE A 152 -7.42 -16.10 -7.36
N THR A 153 -7.83 -16.63 -8.52
CA THR A 153 -7.80 -15.91 -9.80
C THR A 153 -8.71 -14.68 -9.82
N GLU A 154 -9.89 -14.77 -9.21
CA GLU A 154 -10.82 -13.64 -9.09
C GLU A 154 -10.28 -12.60 -8.11
N LEU A 155 -9.62 -13.04 -7.03
CA LEU A 155 -8.97 -12.15 -6.07
C LEU A 155 -7.81 -11.36 -6.69
N GLU A 156 -6.98 -12.01 -7.50
CA GLU A 156 -5.91 -11.34 -8.25
C GLU A 156 -6.47 -10.31 -9.24
N CYS A 157 -7.56 -10.66 -9.95
CA CYS A 157 -8.24 -9.72 -10.85
C CYS A 157 -8.81 -8.52 -10.09
N LEU A 158 -9.45 -8.78 -8.94
CA LEU A 158 -9.97 -7.77 -8.04
C LEU A 158 -8.85 -6.84 -7.55
N ALA A 159 -7.66 -7.37 -7.24
CA ALA A 159 -6.50 -6.60 -6.84
C ALA A 159 -6.10 -5.59 -7.91
N ILE A 160 -6.04 -6.02 -9.18
CA ILE A 160 -5.74 -5.16 -10.33
C ILE A 160 -6.80 -4.06 -10.51
N ILE A 161 -8.08 -4.42 -10.55
CA ILE A 161 -9.17 -3.46 -10.75
C ILE A 161 -9.17 -2.42 -9.62
N TRP A 162 -9.00 -2.88 -8.39
CA TRP A 162 -8.95 -2.00 -7.23
C TRP A 162 -7.71 -1.08 -7.27
N ALA A 163 -6.55 -1.62 -7.62
CA ALA A 163 -5.30 -0.87 -7.75
C ALA A 163 -5.43 0.30 -8.73
N VAL A 164 -5.96 0.04 -9.93
CA VAL A 164 -6.15 1.06 -10.96
C VAL A 164 -7.14 2.14 -10.51
N LYS A 165 -8.22 1.76 -9.83
CA LYS A 165 -9.19 2.71 -9.27
C LYS A 165 -8.58 3.55 -8.15
N TYR A 166 -7.82 2.94 -7.24
CA TYR A 166 -7.20 3.61 -6.10
C TYR A 166 -6.14 4.63 -6.56
N PHE A 167 -5.29 4.23 -7.51
CA PHE A 167 -4.22 5.07 -8.06
C PHE A 167 -4.64 5.82 -9.32
N ARG A 168 -5.95 6.02 -9.56
CA ARG A 168 -6.45 6.74 -10.73
C ARG A 168 -5.80 8.12 -10.91
N HIS A 169 -5.51 8.82 -9.81
CA HIS A 169 -4.86 10.12 -9.83
C HIS A 169 -3.39 10.09 -10.34
N TYR A 170 -2.73 8.93 -10.28
CA TYR A 170 -1.40 8.74 -10.89
C TYR A 170 -1.47 8.15 -12.29
N LEU A 171 -2.38 7.20 -12.52
CA LEU A 171 -2.39 6.37 -13.72
C LEU A 171 -3.22 6.94 -14.87
N PHE A 172 -4.10 7.91 -14.60
CA PHE A 172 -5.01 8.42 -15.62
C PHE A 172 -4.25 9.16 -16.73
N GLY A 173 -4.39 8.69 -17.96
CA GLY A 173 -3.75 9.30 -19.15
C GLY A 173 -2.27 8.96 -19.33
N ILE A 174 -1.71 8.08 -18.50
CA ILE A 174 -0.29 7.68 -18.55
C ILE A 174 -0.20 6.18 -18.85
N HIS A 175 0.81 5.78 -19.63
CA HIS A 175 1.10 4.37 -19.84
C HIS A 175 1.68 3.74 -18.57
N PHE A 176 1.13 2.59 -18.17
CA PHE A 176 1.63 1.84 -17.03
C PHE A 176 1.60 0.34 -17.32
N THR A 177 2.45 -0.40 -16.60
CA THR A 177 2.57 -1.84 -16.72
C THR A 177 2.10 -2.49 -15.43
N ILE A 178 1.18 -3.44 -15.54
CA ILE A 178 0.75 -4.26 -14.40
C ILE A 178 1.70 -5.44 -14.26
N ILE A 179 2.29 -5.60 -13.08
CA ILE A 179 3.16 -6.72 -12.73
C ILE A 179 2.41 -7.64 -11.77
N THR A 180 2.11 -8.84 -12.26
CA THR A 180 1.50 -9.93 -11.49
C THR A 180 2.28 -11.22 -11.80
N ASP A 181 2.39 -12.11 -10.82
CA ASP A 181 2.93 -13.46 -10.99
C ASP A 181 1.85 -14.46 -11.43
N HIS A 182 0.57 -14.06 -11.43
CA HIS A 182 -0.55 -14.95 -11.75
C HIS A 182 -0.65 -15.25 -13.25
N SER A 183 -0.17 -16.42 -13.65
CA SER A 183 -0.07 -16.86 -15.05
C SER A 183 -1.44 -16.93 -15.76
N ALA A 184 -2.50 -17.28 -15.04
CA ALA A 184 -3.86 -17.34 -15.59
C ALA A 184 -4.36 -15.96 -16.05
N LEU A 185 -4.03 -14.90 -15.32
CA LEU A 185 -4.41 -13.53 -15.72
C LEU A 185 -3.60 -13.01 -16.89
N LYS A 186 -2.30 -13.34 -16.95
CA LYS A 186 -1.47 -13.05 -18.12
C LYS A 186 -2.07 -13.69 -19.38
N TRP A 187 -2.48 -14.95 -19.28
CA TRP A 187 -3.12 -15.65 -20.39
C TRP A 187 -4.50 -15.05 -20.75
N LEU A 188 -5.33 -14.72 -19.76
CA LEU A 188 -6.65 -14.14 -20.00
C LEU A 188 -6.56 -12.78 -20.72
N LEU A 189 -5.65 -11.90 -20.25
CA LEU A 189 -5.44 -10.59 -20.86
C LEU A 189 -4.87 -10.70 -22.28
N ASN A 190 -3.93 -11.61 -22.50
CA ASN A 190 -3.35 -11.84 -23.82
C ASN A 190 -4.37 -12.45 -24.79
N SER A 191 -5.19 -13.41 -24.36
CA SER A 191 -6.20 -14.06 -25.21
C SER A 191 -7.35 -13.11 -25.59
N LEU A 192 -7.75 -12.18 -24.71
CA LEU A 192 -8.71 -11.13 -25.05
C LEU A 192 -8.16 -10.16 -26.11
N SER A 193 -6.87 -9.83 -26.04
CA SER A 193 -6.21 -8.99 -27.05
C SER A 193 -6.13 -9.67 -28.43
N GLU A 194 -5.90 -10.99 -28.48
CA GLU A 194 -5.94 -11.77 -29.73
C GLU A 194 -7.35 -11.91 -30.29
N THR A 195 -8.38 -12.01 -29.44
CA THR A 195 -9.77 -12.17 -29.88
C THR A 195 -10.35 -10.86 -30.41
N ALA A 196 -9.93 -9.69 -29.89
CA ALA A 196 -10.27 -8.39 -30.44
C ALA A 196 -9.73 -8.19 -31.87
N ASN A 197 -8.60 -8.80 -32.21
CA ASN A 197 -8.01 -8.78 -33.57
C ASN A 197 -8.63 -9.82 -34.53
N ARG A 198 -9.52 -10.71 -34.07
CA ARG A 198 -10.16 -11.74 -34.92
C ARG A 198 -11.50 -11.34 -35.53
N GLN A 199 -12.02 -10.15 -35.25
CA GLN A 199 -13.32 -9.69 -35.78
C GLN A 199 -13.26 -8.82 -37.04
N LEU A 200 -12.15 -8.78 -37.77
CA LEU A 200 -12.05 -8.00 -39.03
C LEU A 200 -11.60 -8.78 -40.27
N GLU A 201 -11.67 -10.11 -40.26
CA GLU A 201 -11.50 -10.89 -41.50
C GLU A 201 -12.66 -11.89 -41.67
N LYS A 202 -13.70 -11.41 -42.35
CA LYS A 202 -14.61 -12.20 -43.17
C LYS A 202 -14.82 -11.49 -44.48
#